data_AF-A0AB73BMM9-F1
#
_entry.id   AF-A0AB73BMM9-F1
#
_cell.length_a   1.000
_cell.length_b   1.000
_cell.length_c   1.000
_cell.angle_alpha   90.00
_cell.angle_beta   90.00
_cell.angle_gamma   90.00
#
_symmetry.space_group_name_H-M   'P 1'
#
loop_
_entity.id
_entity.type
_entity.pdbx_description
1 polymer ?
#
loop_
_entity_poly.entity_id
_entity_poly.type
_entity_poly.pdbx_seq_one_letter_code
_entity_poly.pdbx_strand_id
1 'polypeptide(L)'
;MSSCNDCIKFSLNIKDPLLEFLDISTGKYRNREAKFYHAIVHLDHCLNCGSDNIVHNGHLYSNVRYPALDASLPVFIRIAKERI
;
A
#
# COMPACT_ATOMS: atom_id res chain seq x y z
N MET A 1 19.61 -2.70 -5.66
CA MET A 1 18.90 -1.68 -4.85
C MET A 1 18.23 -2.42 -3.72
N SER A 2 18.54 -2.10 -2.46
CA SER A 2 17.82 -2.65 -1.31
C SER A 2 16.33 -2.43 -1.52
N SER A 3 15.52 -3.50 -1.45
CA SER A 3 14.10 -3.38 -1.76
C SER A 3 13.47 -2.32 -0.85
N CYS A 4 12.79 -1.33 -1.43
CA CYS A 4 12.04 -0.33 -0.64
C CYS A 4 11.05 -1.03 0.29
N ASN A 5 10.56 -2.19 -0.15
CA ASN A 5 9.71 -3.12 0.56
C ASN A 5 10.21 -3.49 1.98
N ASP A 6 11.42 -4.02 2.12
CA ASP A 6 11.89 -4.51 3.43
C ASP A 6 12.06 -3.37 4.44
N CYS A 7 12.59 -2.24 3.97
CA CYS A 7 12.77 -1.04 4.79
C CYS A 7 11.43 -0.48 5.30
N ILE A 8 10.42 -0.42 4.42
CA ILE A 8 9.08 0.05 4.78
C ILE A 8 8.41 -0.93 5.73
N LYS A 9 8.46 -2.23 5.44
CA LYS A 9 7.91 -3.29 6.30
C LYS A 9 8.52 -3.24 7.70
N PHE A 10 9.84 -3.09 7.80
CA PHE A 10 10.53 -2.92 9.07
C PHE A 10 10.05 -1.66 9.81
N SER A 11 10.03 -0.52 9.13
CA SER A 11 9.65 0.78 9.73
C SER A 11 8.19 0.82 10.22
N LEU A 12 7.29 0.16 9.48
CA LEU A 12 5.86 0.07 9.81
C LEU A 12 5.52 -1.19 10.60
N ASN A 13 6.50 -2.03 10.97
CA ASN A 13 6.26 -3.32 11.64
C ASN A 13 5.18 -4.19 10.95
N ILE A 14 5.17 -4.19 9.62
CA ILE A 14 4.24 -4.98 8.80
C ILE A 14 4.96 -6.27 8.37
N LYS A 15 4.33 -7.42 8.62
CA LYS A 15 4.91 -8.75 8.34
C LYS A 15 4.18 -9.51 7.25
N ASP A 16 3.16 -8.92 6.64
CA ASP A 16 2.36 -9.59 5.61
C ASP A 16 3.23 -9.90 4.38
N PRO A 17 3.37 -11.17 3.99
CA PRO A 17 4.17 -11.55 2.83
C PRO A 17 3.50 -11.20 1.50
N LEU A 18 2.15 -11.10 1.46
CA LEU A 18 1.40 -10.83 0.24
C LEU A 18 1.43 -9.35 -0.15
N LEU A 19 1.72 -8.46 0.81
CA LEU A 19 1.82 -7.03 0.57
C LEU A 19 3.24 -6.65 0.16
N GLU A 20 3.41 -6.07 -1.03
CA GLU A 20 4.69 -5.54 -1.51
C GLU A 20 4.64 -4.02 -1.62
N PHE A 21 5.56 -3.32 -0.97
CA PHE A 21 5.69 -1.87 -1.11
C PHE A 21 6.65 -1.50 -2.24
N LEU A 22 6.17 -0.64 -3.14
CA LEU A 22 6.89 -0.24 -4.34
C LEU A 22 7.56 1.12 -4.18
N ASP A 23 6.87 2.08 -3.56
CA ASP A 23 7.34 3.45 -3.46
C ASP A 23 6.69 4.22 -2.30
N ILE A 24 7.19 5.42 -2.04
CA ILE A 24 6.70 6.36 -1.03
C ILE A 24 6.46 7.71 -1.71
N SER A 25 5.30 8.31 -1.49
CA SER A 25 5.04 9.68 -1.92
C SER A 25 4.53 10.55 -0.77
N THR A 26 4.76 11.85 -0.83
CA THR A 26 4.08 12.83 0.02
C THR A 26 2.91 13.45 -0.72
N GLY A 27 1.91 13.89 0.02
CA GLY A 27 0.72 14.54 -0.52
C GLY A 27 -0.05 15.28 0.56
N LYS A 28 -1.29 15.67 0.27
CA LYS A 28 -2.15 16.35 1.25
C LYS A 28 -3.35 15.48 1.63
N TYR A 29 -3.65 15.44 2.93
CA TYR A 29 -4.88 14.89 3.47
C TYR A 29 -5.47 15.89 4.46
N ARG A 30 -6.71 16.34 4.22
CA ARG A 30 -7.41 17.35 5.05
C ARG A 30 -6.53 18.59 5.34
N ASN A 31 -5.94 19.17 4.29
CA ASN A 31 -5.04 20.34 4.35
C ASN A 31 -3.76 20.16 5.18
N ARG A 32 -3.41 18.94 5.59
CA ARG A 32 -2.13 18.60 6.21
C ARG A 32 -1.30 17.77 5.25
N GLU A 33 0.02 17.89 5.36
CA GLU A 33 0.92 16.97 4.65
C GLU A 33 0.67 15.54 5.15
N ALA A 34 0.81 14.56 4.26
CA ALA A 34 0.61 13.15 4.57
C ALA A 34 1.59 12.31 3.75
N LYS A 35 2.00 11.18 4.34
CA LYS A 35 2.87 10.20 3.68
C LYS A 35 2.03 9.02 3.19
N PHE A 36 2.28 8.61 1.95
CA PHE A 36 1.61 7.50 1.28
C PHE A 36 2.65 6.44 0.92
N TYR A 37 2.49 5.25 1.47
CA TYR A 37 3.28 4.08 1.13
C TYR A 37 2.50 3.28 0.07
N HIS A 38 2.99 3.27 -1.16
CA HIS A 38 2.33 2.58 -2.27
C HIS A 38 2.66 1.10 -2.23
N ALA A 39 1.63 0.29 -2.29
CA ALA A 39 1.75 -1.16 -2.22
C ALA A 39 0.85 -1.85 -3.24
N ILE A 40 1.24 -3.05 -3.62
CA ILE A 40 0.43 -4.03 -4.34
C ILE A 40 0.21 -5.24 -3.43
N VAL A 41 -0.91 -5.93 -3.63
CA VAL A 41 -1.15 -7.23 -3.00
C VAL A 41 -0.95 -8.27 -4.09
N HIS A 42 -0.18 -9.31 -3.79
CA HIS A 42 -0.05 -10.47 -4.65
C HIS A 42 -1.08 -11.50 -4.23
N LEU A 43 -2.10 -11.68 -5.06
CA LEU A 43 -3.11 -12.72 -4.91
C LEU A 43 -3.01 -13.68 -6.09
N ASP A 44 -3.09 -14.98 -5.82
CA ASP A 44 -3.09 -16.00 -6.88
C ASP A 44 -4.40 -15.99 -7.67
N HIS A 45 -5.50 -15.59 -7.01
CA HIS A 45 -6.84 -15.51 -7.58
C HIS A 45 -7.66 -14.43 -6.87
N CYS A 46 -8.66 -13.88 -7.57
CA CYS A 46 -9.50 -12.86 -7.00
C CYS A 46 -10.36 -13.44 -5.87
N LEU A 47 -10.24 -12.87 -4.66
CA LEU A 47 -11.00 -13.30 -3.48
C LEU A 47 -12.52 -13.17 -3.61
N ASN A 48 -13.02 -12.40 -4.59
CA ASN A 48 -14.45 -12.19 -4.80
C ASN A 48 -15.10 -13.16 -5.79
N CYS A 49 -14.42 -13.54 -6.88
CA CYS A 49 -15.02 -14.41 -7.91
C CYS A 49 -14.14 -15.60 -8.35
N GLY A 50 -12.95 -15.76 -7.78
CA GLY A 50 -12.04 -16.88 -8.08
C GLY A 50 -11.36 -16.82 -9.45
N SER A 51 -11.35 -15.68 -10.12
CA SER A 51 -10.63 -15.51 -11.39
C SER A 51 -9.12 -15.42 -11.16
N ASP A 52 -8.35 -16.14 -11.96
CA ASP A 52 -6.87 -16.07 -11.99
C ASP A 52 -6.36 -14.88 -12.82
N ASN A 53 -7.24 -14.24 -13.60
CA ASN A 53 -6.88 -13.06 -14.40
C ASN A 53 -6.95 -11.79 -13.54
N ILE A 54 -5.97 -11.61 -12.67
CA ILE A 54 -5.82 -10.39 -11.86
C ILE A 54 -4.92 -9.39 -12.58
N VAL A 55 -5.41 -8.17 -12.78
CA VAL A 55 -4.65 -7.06 -13.36
C VAL A 55 -4.72 -5.83 -12.47
N HIS A 56 -3.58 -5.19 -12.22
CA HIS A 56 -3.52 -3.88 -11.58
C HIS A 56 -3.58 -2.78 -12.65
N ASN A 57 -4.66 -2.00 -12.68
CA ASN A 57 -4.84 -0.95 -13.69
C ASN A 57 -3.96 0.31 -13.47
N GLY A 58 -3.06 0.32 -12.48
CA GLY A 58 -2.15 1.45 -12.17
C GLY A 58 -2.80 2.76 -11.73
N HIS A 59 -4.13 2.89 -11.81
CA HIS A 59 -4.85 4.15 -11.56
C HIS A 59 -5.75 4.14 -10.32
N LEU A 60 -6.21 2.96 -9.89
CA LEU A 60 -7.16 2.83 -8.78
C LEU A 60 -6.46 2.33 -7.53
N TYR A 61 -6.74 2.99 -6.41
CA TYR A 61 -6.12 2.69 -5.13
C TYR A 61 -7.12 2.72 -3.98
N SER A 62 -6.88 1.90 -2.98
CA SER A 62 -7.53 1.95 -1.66
C SER A 62 -6.55 2.53 -0.64
N ASN A 63 -6.97 3.51 0.16
CA ASN A 63 -6.12 4.08 1.21
C ASN A 63 -6.54 3.53 2.58
N VAL A 64 -5.62 2.87 3.26
CA VAL A 64 -5.78 2.43 4.65
C VAL A 64 -4.97 3.38 5.53
N ARG A 65 -5.61 3.99 6.53
CA ARG A 65 -4.90 4.85 7.48
C ARG A 65 -4.05 3.98 8.40
N TYR A 66 -2.74 4.24 8.41
CA TYR A 66 -1.82 3.54 9.30
C TYR A 66 -1.68 4.32 10.62
N PRO A 67 -1.91 3.69 11.79
CA PRO A 67 -1.70 4.32 13.08
C PRO A 67 -0.19 4.39 13.37
N ALA A 68 0.45 5.46 12.89
CA ALA A 68 1.83 5.74 13.25
C ALA A 68 1.91 6.18 14.71
N LEU A 69 2.98 5.74 15.40
CA LEU A 69 3.29 6.15 16.78
C LEU A 69 3.44 7.67 16.92
N ASP A 70 3.96 8.32 15.86
CA ASP A 70 3.98 9.76 15.74
C ASP A 70 2.75 10.24 14.93
N ALA A 71 1.85 10.95 15.62
CA ALA A 71 0.61 11.48 15.05
C ALA A 71 0.79 12.80 14.28
N SER A 72 2.02 13.34 14.23
CA SER A 72 2.32 14.63 13.59
C SER A 72 2.04 14.63 12.09
N LEU A 73 2.34 13.53 11.40
CA LEU A 73 2.13 13.33 9.97
C LEU A 73 1.20 12.15 9.70
N PRO A 74 -0.01 12.36 9.18
CA PRO A 74 -0.87 11.27 8.72
C PRO A 74 -0.16 10.32 7.77
N VAL A 75 -0.22 9.02 8.08
CA VAL A 75 0.35 7.96 7.25
C VAL A 75 -0.76 7.11 6.65
N PHE A 76 -0.62 6.80 5.36
CA PHE A 76 -1.51 5.92 4.63
C PHE A 76 -0.73 4.81 3.93
N ILE A 77 -1.27 3.61 3.97
CA ILE A 77 -0.92 2.53 3.04
C ILE A 77 -1.88 2.66 1.86
N ARG A 78 -1.34 2.91 0.68
CA ARG A 78 -2.09 3.07 -0.56
C ARG A 78 -1.92 1.79 -1.39
N ILE A 79 -2.97 0.98 -1.41
CA ILE A 79 -2.96 -0.34 -2.05
C ILE A 79 -3.56 -0.24 -3.45
N ALA A 80 -2.84 -0.67 -4.49
CA ALA A 80 -3.36 -0.73 -5.85
C ALA A 80 -4.52 -1.72 -5.93
N LYS A 81 -5.63 -1.30 -6.54
CA LYS A 81 -6.80 -2.17 -6.72
C LYS A 81 -6.55 -3.14 -7.86
N GLU A 82 -6.92 -4.38 -7.61
CA GLU A 82 -7.04 -5.43 -8.61
C GLU A 82 -8.34 -5.30 -9.39
N ARG A 83 -8.30 -5.74 -10.65
CA ARG A 83 -9.45 -5.97 -11.51
C ARG A 83 -9.33 -7.32 -12.20
N ILE A 84 -10.48 -7.80 -12.64
CA ILE A 84 -10.69 -8.99 -13.48
C ILE A 84 -11.20 -8.51 -14.82
#